data_AF-A0A8S3IX85-F1
#
_entry.id   AF-A0A8S3IX85-F1
#
_cell.length_a   1.000
_cell.length_b   1.000
_cell.length_c   1.000
_cell.angle_alpha   90.00
_cell.angle_beta   90.00
_cell.angle_gamma   90.00
#
_symmetry.space_group_name_H-M   'P 1'
#
loop_
_entity.id
_entity.type
_entity.pdbx_description
1 polymer ?
#
loop_
_entity_poly.entity_id
_entity_poly.type
_entity_poly.pdbx_seq_one_letter_code
_entity_poly.pdbx_strand_id
1 'polypeptide(L)'
;MMNRSSLSLGVIFTDACQTVLSYISETATYFRLPVISFTDSDLSLLAKDRYPYFYHIVPSDHAHNLVRKQLLQYFNWTRFGLIYQHGSKYTL
;
A
#
# COMPACT_ATOMS: atom_id res chain seq x y z
N MET A 1 -1.76 -22.85 23.62
CA MET A 1 -2.83 -21.86 23.92
C MET A 1 -2.17 -20.62 24.52
N MET A 2 -2.10 -19.51 23.80
CA MET A 2 -1.53 -18.26 24.32
C MET A 2 -2.46 -17.66 25.37
N ASN A 3 -1.93 -17.46 26.57
CA ASN A 3 -2.60 -16.98 27.77
C ASN A 3 -3.05 -15.51 27.59
N ARG A 4 -4.35 -15.24 27.80
CA ARG A 4 -5.00 -13.93 27.61
C ARG A 4 -4.93 -13.04 28.86
N SER A 5 -3.73 -12.77 29.39
CA SER A 5 -3.60 -11.97 30.62
C SER A 5 -2.77 -10.69 30.48
N SER A 6 -2.42 -10.26 29.27
CA SER A 6 -1.97 -8.89 29.00
C SER A 6 -2.25 -8.54 27.54
N LEU A 7 -3.29 -7.75 27.28
CA LEU A 7 -3.50 -7.13 25.97
C LEU A 7 -2.50 -5.98 25.83
N SER A 8 -1.28 -6.32 25.40
CA SER A 8 -0.29 -5.31 25.01
C SER A 8 -0.81 -4.61 23.75
N LEU A 9 -1.32 -3.38 23.89
CA LEU A 9 -1.68 -2.52 22.77
C LEU A 9 -0.38 -2.05 22.10
N GLY A 10 -0.03 -2.66 20.96
CA GLY A 10 1.14 -2.32 20.16
C GLY A 10 0.76 -1.78 18.79
N VAL A 11 1.58 -0.88 18.24
CA VAL A 11 1.49 -0.39 16.86
C VAL A 11 2.85 -0.60 16.21
N ILE A 12 2.87 -1.10 14.97
CA ILE A 12 4.10 -1.31 14.21
C ILE A 12 4.27 -0.13 13.25
N PHE A 13 5.34 0.64 13.40
CA PHE A 13 5.77 1.65 12.43
C PHE A 13 6.95 1.09 11.63
N THR A 14 6.86 1.09 10.30
CA THR A 14 7.85 0.41 9.46
C THR A 14 8.14 1.16 8.17
N ASP A 15 9.41 1.16 7.78
CA ASP A 15 9.79 1.13 6.38
C ASP A 15 10.32 -0.27 6.06
N ALA A 16 10.01 -0.76 4.86
CA ALA A 16 10.62 -1.95 4.30
C ALA A 16 10.27 -2.03 2.80
N CYS A 17 10.93 -2.94 2.09
CA CYS A 17 10.54 -3.27 0.72
C CYS A 17 9.15 -3.96 0.74
N GLN A 18 8.37 -3.74 -0.32
CA GLN A 18 7.01 -4.27 -0.49
C GLN A 18 6.90 -5.77 -0.19
N THR A 19 7.89 -6.57 -0.63
CA THR A 19 7.92 -8.02 -0.37
C THR A 19 8.00 -8.35 1.10
N VAL A 20 8.73 -7.56 1.90
CA VAL A 20 8.83 -7.77 3.36
C VAL A 20 7.58 -7.24 4.06
N LEU A 21 7.07 -6.09 3.61
CA LEU A 21 5.85 -5.49 4.14
C LEU A 21 4.63 -6.38 3.97
N SER A 22 4.51 -7.13 2.86
CA SER A 22 3.41 -8.07 2.68
C SER A 22 3.42 -9.16 3.74
N TYR A 23 4.58 -9.77 4.03
CA TYR A 23 4.70 -10.78 5.09
C TYR A 23 4.41 -10.23 6.48
N ILE A 24 4.90 -9.02 6.79
CA ILE A 24 4.61 -8.34 8.06
C ILE A 24 3.10 -8.08 8.19
N SER A 25 2.47 -7.56 7.14
CA SER A 25 1.05 -7.21 7.13
C SER A 25 0.14 -8.44 7.23
N GLU A 26 0.52 -9.53 6.56
CA GLU A 26 -0.20 -10.80 6.65
C GLU A 26 -0.09 -11.39 8.07
N THR A 27 1.10 -11.37 8.66
CA THR A 27 1.35 -11.86 10.02
C THR A 27 0.64 -11.00 11.07
N ALA A 28 0.62 -9.68 10.90
CA ALA A 28 0.00 -8.73 11.81
C ALA A 28 -1.51 -9.00 12.01
N THR A 29 -2.16 -9.63 11.03
CA THR A 29 -3.57 -10.04 11.13
C THR A 29 -3.81 -11.06 12.23
N TYR A 30 -2.88 -11.99 12.46
CA TYR A 30 -2.99 -12.98 13.54
C TYR A 30 -2.86 -12.34 14.93
N PHE A 31 -2.06 -11.29 15.05
CA PHE A 31 -1.84 -10.56 16.29
C PHE A 31 -2.78 -9.38 16.50
N ARG A 32 -3.58 -9.03 15.48
CA ARG A 32 -4.48 -7.87 15.46
C ARG A 32 -3.74 -6.56 15.76
N LEU A 33 -2.54 -6.42 15.21
CA LEU A 33 -1.71 -5.23 15.40
C LEU A 33 -1.80 -4.31 14.18
N PRO A 34 -2.11 -3.02 14.35
CA PRO A 34 -2.03 -2.05 13.26
C PRO A 34 -0.57 -1.89 12.80
N VAL A 35 -0.37 -1.93 11.49
CA VAL A 35 0.90 -1.65 10.81
C VAL A 35 0.75 -0.34 10.06
N ILE A 36 1.64 0.60 10.30
CA ILE A 36 1.67 1.92 9.67
C ILE A 36 3.00 2.07 8.92
N SER A 37 2.94 2.07 7.58
CA SER A 37 4.09 2.39 6.74
C SER A 37 4.16 3.88 6.40
N PHE A 38 5.36 4.45 6.48
CA PHE A 38 5.61 5.86 6.13
C PHE A 38 6.41 6.04 4.83
N THR A 39 6.65 4.96 4.09
CA THR A 39 7.39 4.99 2.82
C THR A 39 6.71 4.23 1.69
N ASP A 40 5.77 3.33 1.98
CA ASP A 40 5.13 2.51 0.95
C ASP A 40 3.98 3.25 0.26
N SER A 41 4.01 3.31 -1.07
CA SER A 41 3.02 3.93 -1.95
C SER A 41 2.24 2.92 -2.80
N ASP A 42 2.48 1.62 -2.63
CA ASP A 42 1.86 0.56 -3.43
C ASP A 42 0.40 0.30 -3.01
N LEU A 43 -0.49 0.14 -3.99
CA LEU A 43 -1.91 -0.16 -3.74
C LEU A 43 -2.20 -1.60 -3.33
N SER A 44 -1.34 -2.55 -3.70
CA SER A 44 -1.58 -3.98 -3.44
C SER A 44 -1.66 -4.32 -1.95
N LEU A 45 -1.04 -3.51 -1.08
CA LEU A 45 -1.11 -3.67 0.37
C LEU A 45 -2.32 -2.97 1.01
N LEU A 46 -3.06 -2.14 0.26
CA LEU A 46 -4.30 -1.52 0.73
C LEU A 46 -5.53 -2.44 0.60
N ALA A 47 -5.38 -3.61 0.00
CA ALA A 47 -6.42 -4.63 -0.12
C ALA A 47 -6.86 -5.11 1.28
N LYS A 48 -7.94 -4.51 1.82
CA LYS A 48 -8.39 -4.73 3.20
C LYS A 48 -8.97 -6.12 3.46
N ASP A 49 -9.38 -6.82 2.42
CA ASP A 49 -9.72 -8.24 2.44
C ASP A 49 -8.52 -9.11 2.84
N ARG A 50 -7.31 -8.72 2.41
CA ARG A 50 -6.06 -9.45 2.71
C ARG A 50 -5.24 -8.85 3.86
N TYR A 51 -5.19 -7.53 3.97
CA TYR A 51 -4.38 -6.79 4.94
C TYR A 51 -5.24 -5.81 5.77
N PRO A 52 -6.17 -6.33 6.60
CA PRO A 52 -7.14 -5.49 7.31
C PRO A 52 -6.48 -4.47 8.27
N TYR A 53 -5.30 -4.79 8.81
CA TYR A 53 -4.58 -3.97 9.79
C TYR A 53 -3.47 -3.10 9.19
N PHE A 54 -3.25 -3.12 7.87
CA PHE A 54 -2.19 -2.33 7.22
C PHE A 54 -2.68 -0.95 6.80
N TYR A 55 -1.88 0.08 7.06
CA TYR A 55 -2.12 1.47 6.67
C TYR A 55 -0.81 2.08 6.18
N HIS A 56 -0.89 3.04 5.27
CA HIS A 56 0.23 3.92 4.94
C HIS A 56 -0.17 5.39 5.03
N ILE A 57 0.80 6.28 5.24
CA ILE A 57 0.57 7.73 5.27
C ILE A 57 1.01 8.44 3.99
N VAL A 58 1.80 7.76 3.15
CA VAL A 58 2.25 8.29 1.86
C VAL A 58 1.10 8.16 0.86
N PRO A 59 0.87 9.16 -0.01
CA PRO A 59 -0.08 9.02 -1.11
C PRO A 59 0.27 7.84 -2.00
N SER A 60 -0.75 7.12 -2.46
CA SER A 60 -0.55 6.04 -3.43
C SER A 60 0.08 6.53 -4.73
N ASP A 61 0.86 5.67 -5.38
CA ASP A 61 1.38 5.88 -6.74
C ASP A 61 0.28 6.20 -7.78
N HIS A 62 -0.99 5.82 -7.51
CA HIS A 62 -2.15 6.18 -8.34
C HIS A 62 -2.51 7.66 -8.29
N ALA A 63 -2.12 8.39 -7.24
CA ALA A 63 -2.36 9.83 -7.14
C ALA A 63 -1.73 10.60 -8.32
N HIS A 64 -0.62 10.09 -8.87
CA HIS A 64 0.02 10.65 -10.05
C HIS A 64 -0.86 10.59 -11.32
N ASN A 65 -1.83 9.69 -11.40
CA ASN A 65 -2.71 9.58 -12.58
C ASN A 65 -3.60 10.80 -12.75
N LEU A 66 -3.99 11.46 -11.65
CA LEU A 66 -4.74 12.71 -11.69
C LEU A 66 -3.91 13.82 -12.35
N VAL A 67 -2.64 13.94 -11.95
CA VAL A 67 -1.71 14.93 -12.51
C VAL A 67 -1.41 14.62 -13.97
N ARG A 68 -1.16 13.35 -14.32
CA ARG A 68 -0.97 12.93 -15.72
C ARG A 68 -2.17 13.32 -16.57
N LYS A 69 -3.40 13.04 -16.12
CA LYS A 69 -4.63 13.42 -16.83
C LYS A 69 -4.72 14.94 -17.03
N GLN A 70 -4.46 15.73 -15.98
CA GLN A 70 -4.49 17.19 -16.08
C GLN A 70 -3.45 17.72 -17.07
N LEU A 71 -2.26 17.12 -17.10
CA LEU A 71 -1.21 17.49 -18.06
C LEU A 71 -1.60 17.17 -19.51
N LEU A 72 -2.21 16.00 -19.75
CA LEU A 72 -2.74 15.65 -21.07
C LEU A 72 -3.81 16.65 -21.53
N GLN A 73 -4.71 17.04 -20.62
CA GLN A 73 -5.77 18.02 -20.90
C GLN A 73 -5.20 19.42 -21.19
N TYR A 74 -4.22 19.85 -20.41
CA TYR A 74 -3.57 21.15 -20.58
C TYR A 74 -2.95 21.32 -21.97
N PHE A 75 -2.33 20.27 -22.52
CA PHE A 75 -1.71 20.28 -23.85
C PHE A 75 -2.62 19.76 -24.98
N ASN A 76 -3.89 19.45 -24.71
CA ASN A 76 -4.83 18.84 -25.66
C ASN A 76 -4.30 17.54 -26.31
N TRP A 77 -3.55 16.73 -25.56
CA TRP A 77 -3.05 15.44 -26.06
C TRP A 77 -4.14 14.37 -25.99
N THR A 78 -4.59 13.89 -27.15
CA THR A 78 -5.65 12.88 -27.29
C THR A 78 -5.14 11.48 -27.64
N ARG A 79 -3.88 11.35 -28.05
CA ARG A 79 -3.23 10.07 -28.37
C ARG A 79 -1.98 9.91 -27.53
N PHE A 80 -1.92 8.83 -26.75
CA PHE A 80 -0.77 8.45 -25.94
C PHE A 80 -0.68 6.93 -25.85
N GLY A 81 0.51 6.43 -25.54
CA GLY A 81 0.75 5.01 -25.27
C GLY A 81 1.27 4.84 -23.84
N LEU A 82 0.96 3.69 -23.24
CA LEU A 82 1.47 3.31 -21.92
C LEU A 82 2.40 2.10 -22.09
N ILE A 83 3.59 2.20 -21.50
CA ILE A 83 4.54 1.10 -21.37
C ILE A 83 4.80 0.95 -19.88
N TYR A 84 4.64 -0.26 -19.35
CA TYR A 84 4.83 -0.56 -17.95
C TYR A 84 5.45 -1.95 -17.77
N GLN A 85 6.08 -2.16 -16.62
CA GLN A 85 6.62 -3.45 -16.24
C GLN A 85 5.50 -4.35 -15.72
N HIS A 86 5.51 -5.62 -16.12
CA HIS A 86 4.58 -6.60 -15.57
C HIS A 86 4.79 -6.79 -14.06
N GLY A 87 3.77 -6.51 -13.25
CA GLY A 87 3.80 -6.64 -11.80
C GLY A 87 2.56 -6.04 -11.12
N SER A 88 2.27 -6.49 -9.90
CA SER A 88 1.09 -6.05 -9.12
C SER A 88 1.08 -4.54 -8.87
N LYS A 89 2.27 -3.94 -8.70
CA LYS A 89 2.45 -2.49 -8.47
C LYS A 89 1.94 -1.61 -9.61
N TYR A 90 2.10 -2.06 -10.84
CA TYR A 90 1.84 -1.27 -12.05
C TYR A 90 0.56 -1.69 -12.78
N THR A 91 -0.31 -2.46 -12.11
CA THR A 91 -1.60 -2.85 -12.68
C THR A 91 -2.52 -1.63 -12.70
N LEU A 92 -3.03 -1.30 -13.89
CA LEU A 92 -3.88 -0.13 -14.15
C LEU A 92 -5.27 -0.26 -13.52
#